data_AF-F8GGX6-F1
#
_entry.id   AF-F8GGX6-F1
#
_cell.length_a   1.000
_cell.length_b   1.000
_cell.length_c   1.000
_cell.angle_alpha   90.00
_cell.angle_beta   90.00
_cell.angle_gamma   90.00
#
_symmetry.space_group_name_H-M   'P 1'
#
loop_
_entity.id
_entity.type
_entity.pdbx_description
1 polymer ?
#
loop_
_entity_poly.entity_id
_entity_poly.type
_entity_poly.pdbx_seq_one_letter_code
_entity_poly.pdbx_strand_id
1 'polypeptide(L)'
;MSRWWGWRDTVKLWEYAILVTNTNYSLDAIGQLYRDRADCENGFDELKNQWGWGGYTTQDLERCNLSARAVALIYNWWSWYVRLAHPKTRLEAITSRPMLLSGIARLTQHAGQSRLLLTLTHAAGDHIKSMITNIRKGLDHVLANAPQLTKADHWGVLGRYIINKIIATRPKNSQLLGFLPPSLAIGVT
;
A
#
# COMPACT_ATOMS: atom_id res chain seq x y z
N MET A 1 -0.03 58.38 -7.31
CA MET A 1 -0.79 57.31 -8.00
C MET A 1 0.09 56.78 -9.13
N SER A 2 1.01 55.86 -8.83
CA SER A 2 1.92 55.24 -9.81
C SER A 2 1.62 53.75 -9.89
N ARG A 3 1.23 53.34 -11.08
CA ARG A 3 0.63 52.05 -11.42
C ARG A 3 1.76 51.03 -11.68
N TRP A 4 1.94 50.08 -10.76
CA TRP A 4 2.84 48.94 -10.94
C TRP A 4 2.13 47.85 -11.75
N TRP A 5 2.41 47.77 -13.05
CA TRP A 5 2.18 46.57 -13.85
C TRP A 5 3.52 46.17 -14.46
N GLY A 6 4.28 45.37 -13.71
CA GLY A 6 5.44 44.67 -14.24
C GLY A 6 4.96 43.52 -15.12
N TRP A 7 5.38 43.52 -16.38
CA TRP A 7 5.25 42.41 -17.30
C TRP A 7 5.89 41.16 -16.65
N ARG A 8 5.12 40.08 -16.50
CA ARG A 8 5.70 38.78 -16.12
C ARG A 8 6.32 38.20 -17.38
N ASP A 9 7.61 38.45 -17.57
CA ASP A 9 8.40 37.68 -18.52
C ASP A 9 8.31 36.21 -18.14
N THR A 10 7.77 35.38 -19.03
CA THR A 10 7.67 33.93 -18.84
C THR A 10 9.06 33.33 -18.97
N VAL A 11 9.85 33.38 -17.90
CA VAL A 11 11.14 32.70 -17.83
C VAL A 11 10.89 31.20 -17.92
N LYS A 12 11.43 30.56 -18.96
CA LYS A 12 11.35 29.11 -19.13
C LYS A 12 12.29 28.45 -18.13
N LEU A 13 11.73 28.00 -17.00
CA LEU A 13 12.47 27.27 -15.97
C LEU A 13 12.63 25.81 -16.40
N TRP A 14 13.87 25.31 -16.40
CA TRP A 14 14.16 23.90 -16.62
C TRP A 14 14.54 23.27 -15.29
N GLU A 15 13.84 22.22 -14.90
CA GLU A 15 14.20 21.38 -13.76
C GLU A 15 14.86 20.10 -14.27
N TYR A 16 16.04 19.79 -13.74
CA TYR A 16 16.78 18.58 -14.09
C TYR A 16 16.67 17.59 -12.93
N ALA A 17 16.33 16.34 -13.25
CA ALA A 17 16.37 15.22 -12.31
C ALA A 17 17.47 14.24 -12.71
N ILE A 18 18.36 13.91 -11.79
CA ILE A 18 19.46 12.94 -12.01
C ILE A 18 19.12 11.67 -11.25
N LEU A 19 19.00 10.54 -11.97
CA LEU A 19 18.80 9.23 -11.38
C LEU A 19 20.10 8.44 -11.47
N VAL A 20 20.65 8.06 -10.32
CA VAL A 20 21.85 7.22 -10.23
C VAL A 20 21.42 5.81 -9.85
N THR A 21 21.85 4.81 -10.62
CA THR A 21 21.53 3.41 -10.34
C THR A 21 22.70 2.49 -10.68
N ASN A 22 22.80 1.37 -9.97
CA ASN A 22 23.70 0.26 -10.26
C ASN A 22 22.95 -0.94 -10.87
N THR A 23 21.68 -0.76 -11.26
CA THR A 23 20.85 -1.83 -11.82
C THR A 23 20.95 -1.87 -13.35
N ASN A 24 20.76 -3.05 -13.93
CA ASN A 24 20.76 -3.26 -15.38
C ASN A 24 19.34 -3.17 -15.98
N TYR A 25 18.40 -2.50 -15.31
CA TYR A 25 17.03 -2.36 -15.80
C TYR A 25 16.95 -1.36 -16.95
N SER A 26 15.92 -1.50 -17.80
CA SER A 26 15.67 -0.53 -18.85
C SER A 26 15.38 0.85 -18.27
N LEU A 27 15.65 1.90 -19.06
CA LEU A 27 15.40 3.28 -18.66
C LEU A 27 13.94 3.48 -18.22
N ASP A 28 12.99 2.86 -18.94
CA ASP A 28 11.57 2.90 -18.62
C ASP A 28 11.24 2.30 -17.26
N ALA A 29 11.87 1.17 -16.93
CA ALA A 29 11.71 0.53 -15.64
C ALA A 29 12.32 1.37 -14.51
N ILE A 30 13.48 1.99 -14.74
CA ILE A 30 14.10 2.93 -13.78
C ILE A 30 13.18 4.14 -13.55
N GLY A 31 12.63 4.71 -14.63
CA GLY A 31 11.67 5.81 -14.55
C GLY A 31 10.41 5.42 -13.77
N GLN A 32 9.90 4.20 -13.96
CA GLN A 32 8.77 3.70 -13.18
C GLN A 32 9.13 3.50 -11.71
N LEU A 33 10.28 2.90 -11.39
CA LEU A 33 10.73 2.71 -10.00
C LEU A 33 10.87 4.04 -9.26
N TYR A 34 11.36 5.07 -9.95
CA TYR A 34 11.46 6.41 -9.38
C TYR A 34 10.08 7.02 -9.11
N ARG A 35 9.09 6.81 -9.99
CA ARG A 35 7.70 7.22 -9.74
C ARG A 35 7.09 6.47 -8.58
N ASP A 36 7.25 5.15 -8.53
CA ASP A 36 6.73 4.28 -7.47
C ASP A 36 7.36 4.61 -6.09
N ARG A 37 8.55 5.25 -6.06
CA ARG A 37 9.15 5.77 -4.82
C ARG A 37 8.25 6.81 -4.13
N ALA A 38 7.60 7.68 -4.90
CA ALA A 38 6.71 8.69 -4.34
C ALA A 38 5.49 8.04 -3.65
N ASP A 39 4.98 6.94 -4.19
CA ASP A 39 3.89 6.18 -3.54
C ASP A 39 4.29 5.61 -2.16
N CYS A 40 5.59 5.40 -1.91
CA CYS A 40 6.08 4.99 -0.59
C CYS A 40 5.90 6.09 0.47
N GLU A 41 5.84 7.37 0.08
CA GLU A 41 5.64 8.50 1.00
C GLU A 41 4.26 8.44 1.66
N ASN A 42 3.23 7.98 0.93
CA ASN A 42 1.89 7.77 1.48
C ASN A 42 1.89 6.78 2.64
N GLY A 43 2.72 5.73 2.56
CA GLY A 43 2.86 4.76 3.66
C GLY A 43 3.47 5.37 4.92
N PHE A 44 4.41 6.29 4.78
CA PHE A 44 5.00 7.01 5.91
C PHE A 44 4.03 8.04 6.51
N ASP A 45 3.29 8.75 5.66
CA ASP A 45 2.25 9.69 6.12
C ASP A 45 1.16 8.94 6.90
N GLU A 46 0.70 7.81 6.37
CA GLU A 46 -0.26 6.93 7.02
C GLU A 46 0.24 6.45 8.40
N LEU A 47 1.51 6.02 8.47
CA LEU A 47 2.13 5.57 9.72
C LEU A 47 2.14 6.68 10.79
N LYS A 48 2.42 7.93 10.38
CA LYS A 48 2.41 9.08 11.29
C LYS A 48 1.00 9.45 11.73
N ASN A 49 0.09 9.62 10.78
CA ASN A 49 -1.22 10.24 11.02
C ASN A 49 -2.30 9.26 11.50
N GLN A 50 -2.27 8.01 11.03
CA GLN A 50 -3.32 7.02 11.32
C GLN A 50 -2.90 5.97 12.36
N TRP A 51 -1.58 5.79 12.54
CA TRP A 51 -1.02 4.81 13.46
C TRP A 51 -0.28 5.43 14.67
N GLY A 52 -0.19 6.76 14.73
CA GLY A 52 0.33 7.48 15.89
C GLY A 52 1.85 7.36 16.09
N TRP A 53 2.59 7.04 15.04
CA TRP A 53 4.03 6.77 15.11
C TRP A 53 4.88 8.00 15.48
N GLY A 54 4.32 9.21 15.39
CA GLY A 54 4.98 10.46 15.81
C GLY A 54 4.52 11.04 17.15
N GLY A 55 3.60 10.37 17.87
CA GLY A 55 2.90 10.94 19.03
C GLY A 55 3.61 10.83 20.39
N TYR A 56 4.91 10.54 20.41
CA TYR A 56 5.64 10.29 21.66
C TYR A 56 6.09 11.59 22.34
N THR A 57 5.75 11.77 23.61
CA THR A 57 6.06 12.99 24.40
C THR A 57 6.96 12.73 25.61
N THR A 58 7.39 11.48 25.83
CA THR A 58 8.30 11.11 26.92
C THR A 58 9.76 11.12 26.50
N GLN A 59 10.66 11.41 27.45
CA GLN A 59 12.11 11.34 27.27
C GLN A 59 12.66 9.91 27.34
N ASP A 60 11.84 8.93 27.74
CA ASP A 60 12.22 7.51 27.76
C ASP A 60 12.28 6.95 26.33
N LEU A 61 13.47 7.01 25.73
CA LEU A 61 13.72 6.56 24.37
C LEU A 61 13.50 5.06 24.18
N GLU A 62 13.79 4.23 25.19
CA GLU A 62 13.69 2.78 25.08
C GLU A 62 12.23 2.34 24.93
N ARG A 63 11.35 2.88 25.78
CA ARG A 63 9.90 2.59 25.70
C ARG A 63 9.27 3.16 24.43
N CYS A 64 9.70 4.34 24.00
CA CYS A 64 9.28 4.94 22.74
C CYS A 64 9.70 4.08 21.55
N ASN A 65 10.95 3.62 21.50
CA ASN A 65 11.47 2.77 20.43
C ASN A 65 10.72 1.42 20.37
N LEU A 66 10.49 0.79 21.52
CA LEU A 66 9.70 -0.45 21.59
C LEU A 66 8.27 -0.23 21.05
N SER A 67 7.62 0.84 21.48
CA SER A 67 6.26 1.18 21.04
C SER A 67 6.22 1.49 19.54
N ALA A 68 7.20 2.25 19.03
CA ALA A 68 7.32 2.61 17.62
C ALA A 68 7.52 1.37 16.74
N ARG A 69 8.31 0.39 17.20
CA ARG A 69 8.50 -0.90 16.52
C ARG A 69 7.23 -1.74 16.53
N ALA A 70 6.50 -1.77 17.65
CA ALA A 70 5.23 -2.47 17.75
C ALA A 70 4.19 -1.88 16.78
N VAL A 71 4.09 -0.56 16.69
CA VAL A 71 3.23 0.15 15.73
C VAL A 71 3.61 -0.21 14.28
N ALA A 72 4.91 -0.17 13.94
CA ALA A 72 5.38 -0.54 12.60
C ALA A 72 5.04 -2.01 12.24
N LEU A 73 5.14 -2.93 13.20
CA LEU A 73 4.78 -4.32 13.01
C LEU A 73 3.27 -4.50 12.74
N ILE A 74 2.42 -3.83 13.53
CA ILE A 74 0.96 -3.87 13.34
C ILE A 74 0.58 -3.28 11.98
N TYR A 75 1.20 -2.16 11.59
CA TYR A 75 1.01 -1.57 10.26
C TYR A 75 1.41 -2.54 9.13
N ASN A 76 2.52 -3.26 9.27
CA ASN A 76 2.94 -4.26 8.28
C ASN A 76 1.92 -5.40 8.15
N TRP A 77 1.44 -5.95 9.27
CA TRP A 77 0.39 -6.97 9.26
C TRP A 77 -0.91 -6.46 8.66
N TRP A 78 -1.32 -5.25 9.02
CA TRP A 78 -2.50 -4.60 8.46
C TRP A 78 -2.37 -4.42 6.94
N SER A 79 -1.21 -3.97 6.48
CA SER A 79 -0.93 -3.77 5.05
C SER A 79 -1.07 -5.08 4.26
N TRP A 80 -0.55 -6.20 4.77
CA TRP A 80 -0.74 -7.50 4.13
C TRP A 80 -2.20 -7.99 4.18
N TYR A 81 -2.86 -7.82 5.32
CA TYR A 81 -4.27 -8.16 5.48
C TYR A 81 -5.16 -7.42 4.47
N VAL A 82 -4.96 -6.12 4.31
CA VAL A 82 -5.69 -5.30 3.34
C VAL A 82 -5.34 -5.67 1.90
N ARG A 83 -4.07 -5.98 1.60
CA ARG A 83 -3.66 -6.43 0.26
C ARG A 83 -4.26 -7.78 -0.13
N LEU A 84 -4.47 -8.68 0.84
CA LEU A 84 -5.25 -9.89 0.61
C LEU A 84 -6.72 -9.58 0.36
N ALA A 85 -7.28 -8.63 1.09
CA ALA A 85 -8.69 -8.25 0.98
C ALA A 85 -9.03 -7.62 -0.38
N HIS A 86 -8.18 -6.70 -0.84
CA HIS A 86 -8.36 -5.92 -2.05
C HIS A 86 -7.03 -5.83 -2.84
N PRO A 87 -6.72 -6.83 -3.70
CA PRO A 87 -5.44 -6.87 -4.42
C PRO A 87 -5.32 -5.80 -5.52
N LYS A 88 -6.45 -5.31 -6.06
CA LYS A 88 -6.47 -4.39 -7.21
C LYS A 88 -5.87 -3.01 -6.90
N THR A 89 -6.19 -2.46 -5.74
CA THR A 89 -5.68 -1.15 -5.30
C THR A 89 -5.35 -1.19 -3.82
N ARG A 90 -4.39 -0.35 -3.40
CA ARG A 90 -4.08 -0.14 -1.98
C ARG A 90 -5.27 0.59 -1.34
N LEU A 91 -5.69 0.13 -0.16
CA LEU A 91 -6.59 0.87 0.71
C LEU A 91 -5.79 1.33 1.93
N GLU A 92 -5.82 2.63 2.21
CA GLU A 92 -5.16 3.23 3.38
C GLU A 92 -5.94 2.95 4.67
N ALA A 93 -5.31 3.08 5.82
CA ALA A 93 -5.89 2.83 7.13
C ALA A 93 -7.14 3.66 7.40
N ILE A 94 -7.18 4.92 6.94
CA ILE A 94 -8.33 5.81 7.13
C ILE A 94 -9.62 5.23 6.53
N THR A 95 -9.53 4.50 5.42
CA THR A 95 -10.68 3.86 4.75
C THR A 95 -10.81 2.39 5.13
N SER A 96 -9.70 1.65 5.13
CA SER A 96 -9.70 0.21 5.35
C SER A 96 -10.08 -0.18 6.78
N ARG A 97 -9.68 0.59 7.81
CA ARG A 97 -9.98 0.27 9.21
C ARG A 97 -11.48 0.37 9.51
N PRO A 98 -12.18 1.48 9.21
CA PRO A 98 -13.63 1.54 9.38
C PRO A 98 -14.35 0.41 8.66
N MET A 99 -13.93 0.04 7.44
CA MET A 99 -14.59 -1.00 6.66
C MET A 99 -14.34 -2.43 7.19
N LEU A 100 -13.09 -2.77 7.51
CA LEU A 100 -12.73 -4.15 7.90
C LEU A 100 -12.89 -4.42 9.40
N LEU A 101 -13.04 -3.37 10.21
CA LEU A 101 -13.33 -3.46 11.65
C LEU A 101 -14.78 -3.08 12.01
N SER A 102 -15.65 -2.84 11.02
CA SER A 102 -17.08 -2.56 11.29
C SER A 102 -17.87 -3.77 11.79
N GLY A 103 -17.26 -4.96 11.78
CA GLY A 103 -17.91 -6.20 12.15
C GLY A 103 -17.53 -6.66 13.55
N ILE A 104 -18.50 -7.17 14.30
CA ILE A 104 -18.23 -7.90 15.54
C ILE A 104 -18.05 -9.37 15.19
N ALA A 105 -16.90 -9.93 15.57
CA ALA A 105 -16.58 -11.32 15.37
C ALA A 105 -16.78 -12.11 16.66
N ARG A 106 -17.46 -13.27 16.57
CA ARG A 106 -17.54 -14.25 17.65
C ARG A 106 -16.85 -15.54 17.20
N LEU A 107 -15.82 -15.94 17.93
CA LEU A 107 -15.24 -17.28 17.77
C LEU A 107 -16.13 -18.28 18.49
N THR A 108 -16.58 -19.29 17.77
CA THR A 108 -17.33 -20.44 18.30
C THR A 108 -16.53 -21.69 18.05
N GLN A 109 -16.46 -22.56 19.05
CA GLN A 109 -15.75 -23.84 18.96
C GLN A 109 -16.75 -24.95 19.20
N HIS A 110 -16.94 -25.81 18.21
CA HIS A 110 -17.85 -26.95 18.31
C HIS A 110 -17.31 -28.13 17.52
N ALA A 111 -17.35 -29.33 18.10
CA ALA A 111 -16.90 -30.57 17.47
C ALA A 111 -15.48 -30.48 16.85
N GLY A 112 -14.53 -29.87 17.58
CA GLY A 112 -13.15 -29.69 17.12
C GLY A 112 -12.95 -28.66 16.01
N GLN A 113 -14.01 -27.97 15.55
CA GLN A 113 -13.92 -26.90 14.57
C GLN A 113 -14.06 -25.53 15.22
N SER A 114 -13.14 -24.64 14.89
CA SER A 114 -13.22 -23.21 15.20
C SER A 114 -13.92 -22.47 14.06
N ARG A 115 -15.03 -21.79 14.35
CA ARG A 115 -15.79 -20.98 13.39
C ARG A 115 -15.90 -19.54 13.88
N LEU A 116 -15.48 -18.60 13.05
CA LEU A 116 -15.62 -17.17 13.30
C LEU A 116 -16.92 -16.66 12.67
N LEU A 117 -17.91 -16.34 13.50
CA LEU A 117 -19.17 -15.72 13.07
C LEU A 117 -19.01 -14.21 13.07
N LEU A 118 -19.20 -13.59 11.90
CA LEU A 118 -19.01 -12.15 11.70
C LEU A 118 -20.36 -11.47 11.50
N THR A 119 -20.74 -10.60 12.44
CA THR A 119 -21.92 -9.74 12.33
C THR A 119 -21.48 -8.39 11.78
N LEU A 120 -21.87 -8.10 10.53
CA LEU A 120 -21.55 -6.84 9.85
C LEU A 120 -22.73 -5.87 9.98
N THR A 121 -22.48 -4.66 10.46
CA THR A 121 -23.47 -3.57 10.57
C THR A 121 -23.30 -2.48 9.50
N HIS A 122 -22.27 -2.60 8.67
CA HIS A 122 -21.90 -1.62 7.65
C HIS A 122 -22.72 -1.75 6.36
N ALA A 123 -23.09 -0.64 5.74
CA ALA A 123 -23.90 -0.60 4.52
C ALA A 123 -23.26 -1.36 3.34
N ALA A 124 -21.93 -1.35 3.24
CA ALA A 124 -21.16 -2.12 2.26
C ALA A 124 -20.93 -3.60 2.65
N GLY A 125 -21.90 -4.23 3.32
CA GLY A 125 -21.75 -5.57 3.90
C GLY A 125 -21.31 -6.65 2.90
N ASP A 126 -21.88 -6.67 1.69
CA ASP A 126 -21.52 -7.67 0.68
C ASP A 126 -20.11 -7.48 0.11
N HIS A 127 -19.68 -6.22 -0.01
CA HIS A 127 -18.30 -5.91 -0.38
C HIS A 127 -17.32 -6.42 0.68
N ILE A 128 -17.62 -6.17 1.96
CA ILE A 128 -16.81 -6.66 3.09
C ILE A 128 -16.77 -8.18 3.14
N LYS A 129 -17.89 -8.88 2.88
CA LYS A 129 -17.90 -10.36 2.78
C LYS A 129 -16.97 -10.87 1.67
N SER A 130 -16.96 -10.22 0.51
CA SER A 130 -16.04 -10.55 -0.58
C SER A 130 -14.57 -10.35 -0.17
N MET A 131 -14.26 -9.22 0.47
CA MET A 131 -12.93 -8.92 1.01
C MET A 131 -12.47 -9.99 2.00
N ILE A 132 -13.33 -10.37 2.96
CA ILE A 132 -13.02 -11.42 3.95
C ILE A 132 -12.84 -12.78 3.28
N THR A 133 -13.62 -13.08 2.24
CA THR A 133 -13.46 -14.31 1.45
C THR A 133 -12.09 -14.35 0.76
N ASN A 134 -11.60 -13.23 0.24
CA ASN A 134 -10.27 -13.14 -0.37
C ASN A 134 -9.16 -13.35 0.67
N ILE A 135 -9.30 -12.74 1.85
CA ILE A 135 -8.38 -12.94 2.97
C ILE A 135 -8.31 -14.41 3.35
N ARG A 136 -9.46 -15.05 3.54
CA ARG A 136 -9.55 -16.47 3.87
C ARG A 136 -8.83 -17.33 2.83
N LYS A 137 -9.06 -17.10 1.54
CA LYS A 137 -8.36 -17.82 0.45
C LYS A 137 -6.84 -17.67 0.53
N GLY A 138 -6.34 -16.48 0.85
CA GLY A 138 -4.91 -16.25 1.02
C GLY A 138 -4.32 -16.98 2.23
N LEU A 139 -5.01 -16.94 3.37
CA LEU A 139 -4.59 -17.65 4.58
C LEU A 139 -4.66 -19.17 4.40
N ASP A 140 -5.73 -19.69 3.78
CA ASP A 140 -5.89 -21.11 3.46
C ASP A 140 -4.75 -21.58 2.52
N HIS A 141 -4.34 -20.74 1.56
CA HIS A 141 -3.19 -21.04 0.70
C HIS A 141 -1.89 -21.14 1.51
N VAL A 142 -1.64 -20.22 2.45
CA VAL A 142 -0.45 -20.31 3.30
C VAL A 142 -0.51 -21.55 4.21
N LEU A 143 -1.67 -21.81 4.83
CA LEU A 143 -1.87 -22.97 5.71
C LEU A 143 -1.68 -24.31 4.98
N ALA A 144 -2.13 -24.42 3.74
CA ALA A 144 -1.94 -25.62 2.93
C ALA A 144 -0.46 -25.91 2.62
N ASN A 145 0.36 -24.86 2.51
CA ASN A 145 1.81 -24.98 2.25
C ASN A 145 2.64 -25.00 3.54
N ALA A 146 2.10 -24.53 4.67
CA ALA A 146 2.81 -24.37 5.94
C ALA A 146 3.53 -25.63 6.47
N PRO A 147 2.97 -26.87 6.35
CA PRO A 147 3.65 -28.07 6.84
C PRO A 147 4.97 -28.39 6.14
N GLN A 148 5.19 -27.84 4.95
CA GLN A 148 6.37 -28.09 4.11
C GLN A 148 7.43 -26.99 4.24
N LEU A 149 7.17 -25.97 5.07
CA LEU A 149 7.92 -24.72 5.08
C LEU A 149 8.49 -24.43 6.46
N THR A 150 9.66 -23.80 6.47
CA THR A 150 10.22 -23.24 7.71
C THR A 150 9.39 -22.03 8.15
N LYS A 151 9.49 -21.63 9.43
CA LYS A 151 8.77 -20.45 9.96
C LYS A 151 9.06 -19.17 9.19
N ALA A 152 10.27 -19.01 8.64
CA ALA A 152 10.64 -17.83 7.86
C ALA A 152 9.95 -17.81 6.48
N ASP A 153 9.74 -18.98 5.88
CA ASP A 153 9.21 -19.12 4.53
C ASP A 153 7.71 -18.82 4.43
N HIS A 154 6.97 -18.91 5.54
CA HIS A 154 5.54 -18.61 5.59
C HIS A 154 5.23 -17.20 5.07
N TRP A 155 6.04 -16.22 5.45
CA TRP A 155 5.91 -14.84 4.97
C TRP A 155 6.27 -14.70 3.50
N GLY A 156 7.28 -15.44 3.03
CA GLY A 156 7.65 -15.47 1.61
C GLY A 156 6.52 -16.00 0.73
N VAL A 157 5.82 -17.06 1.17
CA VAL A 157 4.67 -17.61 0.45
C VAL A 157 3.49 -16.64 0.46
N LEU A 158 3.19 -16.02 1.59
CA LEU A 158 2.15 -14.99 1.66
C LEU A 158 2.46 -13.82 0.72
N GLY A 159 3.69 -13.32 0.75
CA GLY A 159 4.15 -12.24 -0.11
C GLY A 159 4.03 -12.58 -1.59
N ARG A 160 4.49 -13.78 -2.00
CA ARG A 160 4.34 -14.27 -3.38
C ARG A 160 2.87 -14.37 -3.79
N TYR A 161 2.00 -14.90 -2.93
CA TYR A 161 0.57 -14.98 -3.20
C TYR A 161 -0.04 -13.59 -3.44
N ILE A 162 0.26 -12.62 -2.57
CA ILE A 162 -0.21 -11.24 -2.71
C ILE A 162 0.30 -10.62 -4.02
N ILE A 163 1.60 -10.74 -4.31
CA ILE A 163 2.21 -10.19 -5.53
C ILE A 163 1.57 -10.79 -6.78
N ASN A 164 1.37 -12.12 -6.81
CA ASN A 164 0.72 -12.79 -7.93
C ASN A 164 -0.71 -12.29 -8.14
N LYS A 165 -1.47 -12.05 -7.07
CA LYS A 165 -2.82 -11.44 -7.16
C LYS A 165 -2.77 -10.01 -7.68
N ILE A 166 -1.82 -9.20 -7.22
CA ILE A 166 -1.64 -7.82 -7.71
C ILE A 166 -1.32 -7.84 -9.20
N ILE A 167 -0.32 -8.63 -9.63
CA ILE A 167 0.08 -8.75 -11.04
C ILE A 167 -1.11 -9.20 -11.90
N ALA A 168 -1.87 -10.20 -11.45
CA ALA A 168 -3.06 -10.68 -12.17
C ALA A 168 -4.17 -9.62 -12.32
N THR A 169 -4.18 -8.58 -11.49
CA THR A 169 -5.15 -7.48 -11.56
C THR A 169 -4.67 -6.28 -12.37
N ARG A 170 -3.38 -6.24 -12.75
CA ARG A 170 -2.85 -5.16 -13.59
C ARG A 170 -3.37 -5.32 -15.03
N PRO A 171 -3.83 -4.23 -15.68
CA PRO A 171 -4.26 -4.29 -17.07
C PRO A 171 -3.06 -4.62 -17.98
N LYS A 172 -3.25 -5.55 -18.94
CA LYS A 172 -2.19 -6.00 -19.87
C LYS A 172 -1.59 -4.88 -20.74
N ASN A 173 -2.26 -3.73 -20.85
CA ASN A 173 -1.88 -2.61 -21.71
C ASN A 173 -1.29 -1.39 -20.95
N SER A 174 -0.69 -1.57 -19.77
CA SER A 174 -0.06 -0.45 -19.06
C SER A 174 1.31 -0.03 -19.62
N GLN A 175 1.76 -0.56 -20.76
CA GLN A 175 3.04 -0.19 -21.38
C GLN A 175 3.07 1.19 -22.07
N LEU A 176 1.96 1.95 -22.13
CA LEU A 176 1.90 3.14 -23.00
C LEU A 176 1.28 4.40 -22.39
N LEU A 177 1.32 4.59 -21.06
CA LEU A 177 0.93 5.87 -20.46
C LEU A 177 2.02 6.37 -19.52
N GLY A 178 2.93 7.17 -20.07
CA GLY A 178 3.92 7.91 -19.28
C GLY A 178 5.20 8.36 -19.99
N PHE A 179 5.25 8.40 -21.33
CA PHE A 179 6.38 8.94 -22.11
C PHE A 179 6.04 10.20 -22.91
N LEU A 180 5.09 11.01 -22.45
CA LEU A 180 4.98 12.36 -22.97
C LEU A 180 5.74 13.30 -22.02
N PRO A 181 6.98 13.69 -22.34
CA PRO A 181 7.49 14.95 -21.80
C PRO A 181 6.50 16.06 -22.17
N PRO A 182 6.36 17.12 -21.35
CA PRO A 182 5.52 18.25 -21.69
C PRO A 182 5.94 18.76 -23.08
N SER A 183 5.05 18.57 -24.04
CA SER A 183 5.10 18.98 -25.44
C SER A 183 6.39 19.69 -25.86
N LEU A 184 7.26 18.99 -26.58
CA LEU A 184 8.07 19.64 -27.61
C LEU A 184 7.06 20.20 -28.63
N ALA A 185 6.68 21.46 -28.46
CA ALA A 185 6.13 22.25 -29.54
C ALA A 185 7.24 22.36 -30.59
N ILE A 186 7.31 21.37 -31.49
CA ILE A 186 8.04 21.48 -32.73
C ILE A 186 7.26 22.52 -33.53
N GLY A 187 7.69 23.77 -33.42
CA GLY A 187 7.32 24.80 -34.37
C GLY A 187 7.79 24.32 -35.74
N VAL A 188 6.82 23.91 -36.55
CA VAL A 188 7.03 23.80 -38.00
C VAL A 188 7.27 25.22 -38.49
N THR A 189 8.42 25.38 -39.16
CA THR A 189 8.87 26.59 -39.85
C THR A 189 7.81 27.19 -40.77
#